data_AF-A0A0G0WVC3-F1
#
_entry.id   AF-A0A0G0WVC3-F1
#
_cell.length_a   1.000
_cell.length_b   1.000
_cell.length_c   1.000
_cell.angle_alpha   90.00
_cell.angle_beta   90.00
_cell.angle_gamma   90.00
#
_symmetry.space_group_name_H-M   'P 1'
#
loop_
_entity.id
_entity.type
_entity.pdbx_description
1 polymer ?
#
loop_
_entity_poly.entity_id
_entity_poly.type
_entity_poly.pdbx_seq_one_letter_code
_entity_poly.pdbx_strand_id
1 'polypeptide(L)'
;GLFVLGTERHEARRIDNQLRGRSGRQGDSGETQFYVSLEDDLMRVFGSEKIKTMMGRFGIPEDQPIENSFIGRTLESAQTKIEGFHFDSRKNTLEYDDVMNHQRKVIYERRQKMLFSKQEEIEEILNSIASTREGFEAVIKEKREKVGDQGFFETVRRIALYTTDALWMEHLEAMDYLRSSVNLRAYGQREPIVEYKKDGLMMFKEMEESFKDQVMSLISNINTESITVTAENNTPKQTLVTSHNESAEFSDSPKINISGSNNLNLGRNDPCPCGAINPATGEIYKFKKCGLINAPQHRKSLVN
;
A
#
# COMPACT_ATOMS: atom_id res chain seq x y z
N GLY A 1 12.25 42.88 1.19
CA GLY A 1 11.61 41.67 0.67
C GLY A 1 11.51 40.60 1.74
N LEU A 2 11.08 39.38 1.41
CA LEU A 2 11.12 38.27 2.37
C LEU A 2 12.57 37.85 2.63
N PHE A 3 12.96 37.81 3.90
CA PHE A 3 14.26 37.31 4.34
C PHE A 3 14.06 35.92 4.96
N VAL A 4 14.75 34.91 4.42
CA VAL A 4 14.63 33.52 4.88
C VAL A 4 15.89 33.11 5.62
N LEU A 5 15.69 32.63 6.85
CA LEU A 5 16.74 32.12 7.71
C LEU A 5 16.66 30.60 7.78
N GLY A 6 17.69 29.92 7.27
CA GLY A 6 17.93 28.51 7.54
C GLY A 6 18.74 28.38 8.83
N THR A 7 18.19 27.68 9.82
CA THR A 7 18.85 27.45 11.12
C THR A 7 19.91 26.35 11.06
N GLU A 8 19.79 25.46 10.08
CA GLU A 8 20.68 24.33 9.82
C GLU A 8 20.66 24.00 8.33
N ARG A 9 21.46 23.00 7.94
CA ARG A 9 21.47 22.47 6.57
C ARG A 9 20.93 21.05 6.57
N HIS A 10 19.92 20.81 5.75
CA HIS A 10 19.32 19.49 5.62
C HIS A 10 20.31 18.53 4.95
N GLU A 11 20.19 17.23 5.20
CA GLU A 11 20.93 16.19 4.47
C GLU A 11 20.75 16.25 2.94
N ALA A 12 19.66 16.84 2.46
CA ALA A 12 19.28 16.89 1.05
C ALA A 12 19.19 18.34 0.59
N ARG A 13 20.04 18.71 -0.37
CA ARG A 13 20.16 20.06 -0.93
C ARG A 13 18.85 20.56 -1.53
N ARG A 14 18.03 19.65 -2.06
CA ARG A 14 16.70 20.00 -2.60
C ARG A 14 15.79 20.65 -1.56
N ILE A 15 15.88 20.27 -0.29
CA ILE A 15 15.03 20.81 0.78
C ILE A 15 15.53 22.20 1.18
N ASP A 16 16.84 22.39 1.28
CA ASP A 16 17.44 23.71 1.48
C ASP A 16 17.04 24.68 0.35
N ASN A 17 17.04 24.21 -0.91
CA ASN A 17 16.62 25.01 -2.05
C ASN A 17 15.12 25.34 -2.04
N GLN A 18 14.27 24.44 -1.53
CA GLN A 18 12.85 24.73 -1.33
C GLN A 18 12.64 25.83 -0.29
N LEU A 19 13.46 25.86 0.76
CA LEU A 19 13.43 26.94 1.76
C LEU A 19 13.92 28.26 1.15
N ARG A 20 15.03 28.24 0.40
CA ARG A 20 15.55 29.43 -0.33
C ARG A 20 14.48 30.02 -1.26
N GLY A 21 13.82 29.16 -2.04
CA GLY A 21 12.78 29.52 -3.01
C GLY A 21 11.48 30.05 -2.41
N ARG A 22 11.38 30.18 -1.09
CA ARG A 22 10.27 30.92 -0.44
C ARG A 22 10.42 32.42 -0.63
N SER A 23 11.64 32.93 -0.69
CA SER A 23 11.96 34.32 -1.01
C SER A 23 12.08 34.53 -2.54
N GLY A 24 12.07 35.78 -2.99
CA GLY A 24 12.39 36.10 -4.39
C GLY A 24 11.35 35.65 -5.44
N ARG A 25 10.09 35.50 -5.05
CA ARG A 25 9.04 35.02 -5.96
C ARG A 25 8.76 36.06 -7.05
N GLN A 26 8.62 35.61 -8.30
CA GLN A 26 8.31 36.49 -9.45
C GLN A 26 9.26 37.70 -9.61
N GLY A 27 10.51 37.58 -9.17
CA GLY A 27 11.47 38.67 -9.23
C GLY A 27 11.36 39.69 -8.09
N ASP A 28 10.52 39.44 -7.08
CA ASP A 28 10.48 40.23 -5.85
C ASP A 28 11.87 40.27 -5.18
N SER A 29 12.18 41.36 -4.49
CA SER A 29 13.39 41.38 -3.66
C SER A 29 13.28 40.35 -2.54
N GLY A 30 14.36 39.63 -2.26
CA GLY A 30 14.42 38.64 -1.19
C GLY A 30 15.86 38.22 -0.94
N GLU A 31 16.10 37.68 0.24
CA GLU A 31 17.44 37.25 0.64
C GLU A 31 17.33 36.00 1.51
N THR A 32 18.35 35.15 1.44
CA THR A 32 18.37 33.86 2.14
C THR A 32 19.73 33.68 2.78
N GLN A 33 19.75 33.45 4.09
CA GLN A 33 20.96 33.16 4.84
C GLN A 33 20.80 31.82 5.57
N PHE A 34 21.83 30.98 5.51
CA PHE A 34 21.87 29.72 6.25
C PHE A 34 22.96 29.79 7.30
N TYR A 35 22.62 29.39 8.52
CA TYR A 35 23.55 29.19 9.61
C TYR A 35 23.78 27.69 9.79
N VAL A 36 25.00 27.34 10.17
CA VAL A 36 25.42 25.95 10.40
C VAL A 36 26.35 25.97 11.60
N SER A 37 26.09 25.10 12.56
CA SER A 37 27.01 24.83 13.66
C SER A 37 27.88 23.62 13.35
N LEU A 38 29.07 23.56 13.94
CA LEU A 38 29.90 22.35 13.93
C LEU A 38 29.26 21.20 14.72
N GLU A 39 28.29 21.52 15.57
CA GLU A 39 27.53 20.56 16.38
C GLU A 39 26.28 20.03 15.67
N ASP A 40 25.92 20.57 14.50
CA ASP A 40 24.77 20.07 13.73
C ASP A 40 25.02 18.66 13.22
N ASP A 41 23.98 17.85 13.06
CA ASP A 41 24.11 16.43 12.70
C ASP A 41 24.90 16.21 11.40
N LEU A 42 24.68 17.05 10.39
CA LEU A 42 25.44 17.02 9.14
C LEU A 42 26.95 17.23 9.36
N MET A 43 27.31 18.17 10.25
CA MET A 43 28.69 18.45 10.63
C MET A 43 29.24 17.44 11.64
N ARG A 44 28.42 16.77 12.44
CA ARG A 44 28.89 15.68 13.30
C ARG A 44 29.27 14.44 12.49
N VAL A 45 28.49 14.13 11.46
CA VAL A 45 28.76 12.95 10.61
C VAL A 45 29.88 13.24 9.60
N PHE A 46 29.98 14.47 9.07
CA PHE A 46 30.92 14.81 7.98
C PHE A 46 31.89 15.96 8.26
N GLY A 47 31.58 16.81 9.24
CA GLY A 47 32.46 17.86 9.75
C GLY A 47 33.59 17.22 10.55
N SER A 48 34.52 16.65 9.79
CA SER A 48 35.67 15.91 10.25
C SER A 48 36.44 16.62 11.37
N GLU A 49 37.19 15.83 12.14
CA GLU A 49 38.28 16.29 13.01
C GLU A 49 39.21 17.32 12.34
N LYS A 50 39.35 17.27 11.00
CA LYS A 50 40.20 18.21 10.26
C LYS A 50 39.70 19.66 10.32
N ILE A 51 38.38 19.88 10.32
CA ILE A 51 37.82 21.24 10.44
C ILE A 51 38.04 21.76 11.86
N LYS A 52 37.76 20.94 12.88
CA LYS A 52 38.01 21.26 14.28
C LYS A 52 39.50 21.54 14.56
N THR A 53 40.38 20.68 14.05
CA THR A 53 41.85 20.81 14.18
C THR A 53 42.36 22.06 13.46
N MET A 54 41.82 22.37 12.28
CA MET A 54 42.15 23.60 11.57
C MET A 54 41.76 24.83 12.39
N MET A 55 40.52 24.87 12.91
CA MET A 55 40.04 26.00 13.72
C MET A 55 40.88 26.19 14.99
N GLY A 56 41.23 25.10 15.68
CA GLY A 56 42.12 25.15 16.85
C GLY A 56 43.54 25.63 16.50
N ARG A 57 44.07 25.29 15.32
CA ARG A 57 45.41 25.72 14.87
C ARG A 57 45.46 27.18 14.43
N PHE A 58 44.37 27.69 13.85
CA PHE A 58 44.28 29.08 13.39
C PHE A 58 43.78 30.05 14.48
N GLY A 59 43.40 29.55 15.66
CA GLY A 59 42.96 30.38 16.78
C GLY A 59 41.71 31.20 16.45
N ILE A 60 40.81 30.65 15.63
CA ILE A 60 39.57 31.34 15.25
C ILE A 60 38.67 31.43 16.48
N PRO A 61 38.21 32.62 16.92
CA PRO A 61 37.33 32.77 18.07
C PRO A 61 36.01 32.02 17.85
N GLU A 62 35.52 31.32 18.88
CA GLU A 62 34.25 30.56 18.80
C GLU A 62 33.04 31.46 18.55
N ASP A 63 33.11 32.72 18.98
CA ASP A 63 32.01 33.69 18.87
C ASP A 63 31.96 34.45 17.53
N GLN A 64 32.84 34.13 16.57
CA GLN A 64 32.86 34.81 15.27
C GLN A 64 32.30 33.93 14.14
N PRO A 65 31.39 34.47 13.32
CA PRO A 65 30.89 33.74 12.16
C PRO A 65 32.01 33.52 11.14
N ILE A 66 32.12 32.28 10.66
CA ILE A 66 33.13 31.89 9.67
C ILE A 66 32.48 31.87 8.29
N GLU A 67 32.85 32.83 7.46
CA GLU A 67 32.48 32.83 6.04
C GLU A 67 33.67 32.36 5.20
N ASN A 68 33.76 31.05 4.97
CA ASN A 68 34.82 30.48 4.14
C ASN A 68 34.24 29.56 3.04
N SER A 69 34.53 29.90 1.78
CA SER A 69 34.11 29.13 0.61
C SER A 69 34.62 27.68 0.59
N PHE A 70 35.70 27.38 1.32
CA PHE A 70 36.19 26.00 1.51
C PHE A 70 35.24 25.16 2.38
N ILE A 71 34.73 25.73 3.47
CA ILE A 71 33.78 25.06 4.37
C ILE A 71 32.46 24.82 3.64
N GLY A 72 31.99 25.82 2.88
CA GLY A 72 30.81 25.67 2.01
C GLY A 72 30.93 24.51 1.01
N ARG A 73 32.06 24.38 0.30
CA ARG A 73 32.32 23.27 -0.63
C ARG A 73 32.39 21.91 0.06
N THR A 74 32.96 21.86 1.25
CA THR A 74 33.05 20.62 2.04
C THR A 74 31.67 20.16 2.49
N LEU A 75 30.82 21.11 2.92
CA LEU A 75 29.44 20.85 3.29
C LEU A 75 28.60 20.36 2.10
N GLU A 76 28.75 20.99 0.93
CA GLU A 76 28.08 20.53 -0.30
C GLU A 76 28.52 19.11 -0.68
N SER A 77 29.82 18.81 -0.58
CA SER A 77 30.35 17.46 -0.85
C SER A 77 29.78 16.43 0.13
N ALA A 78 29.61 16.79 1.40
CA ALA A 78 28.96 15.97 2.41
C ALA A 78 27.50 15.68 2.06
N GLN A 79 26.72 16.72 1.72
CA GLN A 79 25.33 16.56 1.27
C GLN A 79 25.22 15.65 0.05
N THR A 80 26.07 15.83 -0.98
CA THR A 80 26.08 14.95 -2.16
C THR A 80 26.36 13.49 -1.80
N LYS A 81 27.28 13.24 -0.84
CA LYS A 81 27.59 11.88 -0.39
C LYS A 81 26.41 11.23 0.36
N ILE A 82 25.71 11.98 1.21
CA ILE A 82 24.51 11.49 1.92
C ILE A 82 23.38 11.23 0.93
N GLU A 83 23.16 12.14 -0.01
CA GLU A 83 22.17 11.96 -1.07
C GLU A 83 22.45 10.70 -1.88
N GLY A 84 23.73 10.44 -2.21
CA GLY A 84 24.18 9.21 -2.85
C GLY A 84 23.86 7.96 -2.01
N PHE A 85 24.21 7.97 -0.73
CA PHE A 85 23.91 6.87 0.19
C PHE A 85 22.40 6.58 0.30
N HIS A 86 21.57 7.62 0.42
CA HIS A 86 20.11 7.48 0.44
C HIS A 86 19.55 7.02 -0.90
N PHE A 87 20.15 7.47 -2.01
CA PHE A 87 19.79 7.00 -3.35
C PHE A 87 20.06 5.50 -3.49
N ASP A 88 21.25 5.03 -3.10
CA ASP A 88 21.61 3.61 -3.16
C ASP A 88 20.71 2.76 -2.24
N SER A 89 20.43 3.25 -1.03
CA SER A 89 19.51 2.58 -0.09
C SER A 89 18.09 2.44 -0.66
N ARG A 90 17.59 3.50 -1.32
CA ARG A 90 16.30 3.48 -2.00
C ARG A 90 16.30 2.59 -3.23
N LYS A 91 17.37 2.62 -4.03
CA LYS A 91 17.55 1.74 -5.19
C LYS A 91 17.52 0.27 -4.76
N ASN A 92 18.28 -0.08 -3.72
CA ASN A 92 18.27 -1.42 -3.15
C ASN A 92 16.84 -1.82 -2.71
N THR A 93 16.14 -0.96 -1.96
CA THR A 93 14.75 -1.22 -1.55
C THR A 93 13.80 -1.43 -2.74
N LEU A 94 13.95 -0.62 -3.80
CA LEU A 94 13.17 -0.74 -5.02
C LEU A 94 13.41 -2.08 -5.73
N GLU A 95 14.66 -2.56 -5.78
CA GLU A 95 14.98 -3.84 -6.43
C GLU A 95 14.30 -5.03 -5.76
N TYR A 96 14.12 -5.01 -4.43
CA TYR A 96 13.35 -6.05 -3.72
C TYR A 96 11.85 -5.91 -3.97
N ASP A 97 11.31 -4.69 -3.95
CA ASP A 97 9.89 -4.46 -4.22
C ASP A 97 9.52 -4.79 -5.67
N ASP A 98 10.41 -4.56 -6.63
CA ASP A 98 10.17 -4.90 -8.04
C ASP A 98 9.84 -6.38 -8.21
N VAL A 99 10.55 -7.28 -7.51
CA VAL A 99 10.26 -8.72 -7.55
C VAL A 99 8.86 -9.00 -7.02
N MET A 100 8.52 -8.44 -5.85
CA MET A 100 7.19 -8.59 -5.24
C MET A 100 6.10 -7.99 -6.11
N ASN A 101 6.37 -6.88 -6.77
CA ASN A 101 5.42 -6.17 -7.60
C ASN A 101 5.08 -6.97 -8.87
N HIS A 102 6.06 -7.66 -9.47
CA HIS A 102 5.78 -8.58 -10.59
C HIS A 102 4.85 -9.71 -10.16
N GLN A 103 5.12 -10.35 -9.02
CA GLN A 103 4.28 -11.42 -8.48
C GLN A 103 2.87 -10.90 -8.12
N ARG A 104 2.80 -9.74 -7.45
CA ARG A 104 1.56 -9.07 -7.06
C ARG A 104 0.66 -8.78 -8.26
N LYS A 105 1.23 -8.32 -9.38
CA LYS A 105 0.46 -8.09 -10.62
C LYS A 105 -0.24 -9.36 -11.09
N VAL A 106 0.47 -10.48 -11.16
CA VAL A 106 -0.10 -11.77 -11.59
C VAL A 106 -1.25 -12.18 -10.67
N ILE A 107 -1.05 -12.12 -9.35
CA ILE A 107 -2.06 -12.50 -8.37
C ILE A 107 -3.27 -11.56 -8.42
N TYR A 108 -3.04 -10.25 -8.51
CA TYR A 108 -4.12 -9.26 -8.54
C TYR A 108 -4.91 -9.33 -9.84
N GLU A 109 -4.26 -9.60 -10.97
CA GLU A 109 -4.94 -9.85 -12.25
C GLU A 109 -5.81 -11.10 -12.17
N ARG A 110 -5.30 -12.21 -11.62
CA ARG A 110 -6.12 -13.43 -11.40
C ARG A 110 -7.30 -13.14 -10.49
N ARG A 111 -7.07 -12.48 -9.36
CA ARG A 111 -8.10 -12.14 -8.37
C ARG A 111 -9.16 -11.23 -8.98
N GLN A 112 -8.76 -10.22 -9.75
CA GLN A 112 -9.67 -9.32 -10.45
C GLN A 112 -10.52 -10.06 -11.48
N LYS A 113 -9.92 -10.96 -12.26
CA LYS A 113 -10.65 -11.84 -13.18
C LYS A 113 -11.68 -12.69 -12.45
N MET A 114 -11.28 -13.35 -11.35
CA MET A 114 -12.22 -14.13 -10.54
C MET A 114 -13.35 -13.29 -9.92
N LEU A 115 -13.14 -12.00 -9.64
CA LEU A 115 -14.18 -11.14 -9.06
C LEU A 115 -15.17 -10.61 -10.10
N PHE A 116 -14.69 -10.18 -11.27
CA PHE A 116 -15.51 -9.39 -12.20
C PHE A 116 -15.76 -10.06 -13.55
N SER A 117 -15.02 -11.11 -13.89
CA SER A 117 -15.18 -11.76 -15.19
C SER A 117 -16.47 -12.56 -15.29
N LYS A 118 -16.90 -12.73 -16.55
CA LYS A 118 -18.03 -13.59 -16.94
C LYS A 118 -17.66 -15.06 -16.78
N GLN A 119 -18.65 -15.94 -16.86
CA GLN A 119 -18.44 -17.40 -16.76
C GLN A 119 -17.44 -17.94 -17.79
N GLU A 120 -17.48 -17.43 -19.02
CA GLU A 120 -16.60 -17.86 -20.13
C GLU A 120 -15.11 -17.75 -19.78
N GLU A 121 -14.70 -16.66 -19.12
CA GLU A 121 -13.30 -16.46 -18.72
C GLU A 121 -12.90 -17.36 -17.53
N ILE A 122 -13.85 -17.67 -16.64
CA ILE A 122 -13.60 -18.61 -15.53
C ILE A 122 -13.44 -20.02 -16.08
N GLU A 123 -14.21 -20.38 -17.11
CA GLU A 123 -14.06 -21.65 -17.82
C GLU A 123 -12.69 -21.75 -18.48
N GLU A 124 -12.16 -20.69 -19.08
CA GLU A 124 -10.80 -20.67 -19.63
C GLU A 124 -9.74 -20.94 -18.54
N ILE A 125 -9.88 -20.30 -17.37
CA ILE A 125 -8.96 -20.54 -16.25
C ILE A 125 -9.10 -21.97 -15.73
N LEU A 126 -10.32 -22.47 -15.59
CA LEU A 126 -10.58 -23.85 -15.17
C LEU A 126 -9.95 -24.86 -16.14
N ASN A 127 -10.08 -24.64 -17.45
CA ASN A 127 -9.49 -25.48 -18.50
C ASN A 127 -7.95 -25.43 -18.46
N SER A 128 -7.37 -24.26 -18.18
CA SER A 128 -5.92 -24.13 -17.99
C SER A 128 -5.41 -24.94 -16.79
N ILE A 129 -6.21 -25.04 -15.72
CA ILE A 129 -5.89 -25.86 -14.55
C ILE A 129 -6.12 -27.35 -14.89
N ALA A 130 -7.22 -27.68 -15.56
CA ALA A 130 -7.58 -29.05 -15.92
C ALA A 130 -6.56 -29.72 -16.83
N SER A 131 -5.97 -28.96 -17.77
CA SER A 131 -4.91 -29.47 -18.65
C SER A 131 -3.63 -29.87 -17.90
N THR A 132 -3.47 -29.47 -16.64
CA THR A 132 -2.31 -29.86 -15.81
C THR A 132 -2.41 -31.30 -15.30
N ARG A 133 -3.62 -31.87 -15.18
CA ARG A 133 -3.84 -33.21 -14.62
C ARG A 133 -4.80 -34.04 -15.48
N GLU A 134 -4.27 -35.14 -16.01
CA GLU A 134 -5.08 -36.09 -16.78
C GLU A 134 -6.30 -36.58 -15.96
N GLY A 135 -7.46 -36.60 -16.60
CA GLY A 135 -8.72 -37.05 -16.00
C GLY A 135 -9.48 -36.01 -15.19
N PHE A 136 -8.93 -34.83 -14.91
CA PHE A 136 -9.64 -33.80 -14.14
C PHE A 136 -10.86 -33.23 -14.91
N GLU A 137 -10.80 -33.20 -16.24
CA GLU A 137 -11.93 -32.80 -17.09
C GLU A 137 -13.18 -33.64 -16.86
N ALA A 138 -13.01 -34.95 -16.63
CA ALA A 138 -14.13 -35.85 -16.35
C ALA A 138 -14.79 -35.53 -15.01
N VAL A 139 -13.98 -35.18 -14.00
CA VAL A 139 -14.47 -34.76 -12.67
C VAL A 139 -15.26 -33.46 -12.78
N ILE A 140 -14.75 -32.49 -13.54
CA ILE A 140 -15.46 -31.23 -13.79
C ILE A 140 -16.82 -31.51 -14.44
N LYS A 141 -16.86 -32.35 -15.47
CA LYS A 141 -18.11 -32.68 -16.16
C LYS A 141 -19.13 -33.33 -15.22
N GLU A 142 -18.70 -34.30 -14.42
CA GLU A 142 -19.56 -34.96 -13.43
C GLU A 142 -20.12 -33.97 -12.41
N LYS A 143 -19.28 -33.06 -11.89
CA LYS A 143 -19.70 -32.05 -10.91
C LYS A 143 -20.62 -30.99 -11.52
N ARG A 144 -20.38 -30.57 -12.77
CA ARG A 144 -21.26 -29.65 -13.51
C ARG A 144 -22.65 -30.22 -13.71
N GLU A 145 -22.76 -31.50 -14.09
CA GLU A 145 -24.06 -32.17 -14.28
C GLU A 145 -24.86 -32.26 -12.97
N LYS A 146 -24.19 -32.51 -11.83
CA LYS A 146 -24.86 -32.66 -10.53
C LYS A 146 -25.26 -31.34 -9.88
N VAL A 147 -24.44 -30.31 -10.00
CA VAL A 147 -24.62 -29.01 -9.31
C VAL A 147 -25.35 -27.98 -10.19
N GLY A 148 -25.29 -28.14 -11.51
CA GLY A 148 -25.71 -27.13 -12.48
C GLY A 148 -24.64 -26.06 -12.69
N ASP A 149 -24.59 -25.53 -13.92
CA ASP A 149 -23.50 -24.66 -14.38
C ASP A 149 -23.34 -23.39 -13.53
N GLN A 150 -24.44 -22.68 -13.24
CA GLN A 150 -24.37 -21.44 -12.48
C GLN A 150 -23.82 -21.65 -11.06
N GLY A 151 -24.36 -22.64 -10.33
CA GLY A 151 -23.90 -22.97 -8.98
C GLY A 151 -22.46 -23.49 -8.96
N PHE A 152 -22.06 -24.26 -9.97
CA PHE A 152 -20.70 -24.76 -10.11
C PHE A 152 -19.70 -23.61 -10.29
N PHE A 153 -19.92 -22.71 -11.25
CA PHE A 153 -19.01 -21.60 -11.51
C PHE A 153 -18.93 -20.62 -10.34
N GLU A 154 -20.03 -20.34 -9.63
CA GLU A 154 -20.01 -19.53 -8.42
C GLU A 154 -19.20 -20.20 -7.29
N THR A 155 -19.33 -21.52 -7.14
CA THR A 155 -18.56 -22.30 -6.15
C THR A 155 -17.08 -22.31 -6.49
N VAL A 156 -16.72 -22.59 -7.75
CA VAL A 156 -15.33 -22.53 -8.24
C VAL A 156 -14.74 -21.14 -8.01
N ARG A 157 -15.48 -20.07 -8.31
CA ARG A 157 -15.06 -18.70 -8.07
C ARG A 157 -14.70 -18.46 -6.61
N ARG A 158 -15.57 -18.89 -5.69
CA ARG A 158 -15.33 -18.77 -4.24
C ARG A 158 -14.11 -19.56 -3.79
N ILE A 159 -13.96 -20.80 -4.26
CA ILE A 159 -12.81 -21.65 -3.99
C ILE A 159 -11.52 -20.97 -4.48
N ALA A 160 -11.47 -20.56 -5.75
CA ALA A 160 -10.29 -19.94 -6.34
C ALA A 160 -9.90 -18.63 -5.63
N LEU A 161 -10.85 -17.78 -5.27
CA LEU A 161 -10.59 -16.56 -4.50
C LEU A 161 -10.03 -16.85 -3.12
N TYR A 162 -10.67 -17.76 -2.38
CA TYR A 162 -10.23 -18.16 -1.04
C TYR A 162 -8.81 -18.75 -1.08
N THR A 163 -8.55 -19.69 -1.99
CA THR A 163 -7.23 -20.32 -2.13
C THR A 163 -6.16 -19.31 -2.58
N THR A 164 -6.49 -18.38 -3.48
CA THR A 164 -5.56 -17.32 -3.90
C THR A 164 -5.20 -16.43 -2.71
N ASP A 165 -6.19 -15.95 -1.95
CA ASP A 165 -5.97 -15.02 -0.84
C ASP A 165 -5.19 -15.69 0.31
N ALA A 166 -5.47 -16.97 0.61
CA ALA A 166 -4.76 -17.74 1.63
C ALA A 166 -3.29 -17.98 1.27
N LEU A 167 -3.02 -18.52 0.07
CA LEU A 167 -1.66 -18.81 -0.39
C LEU A 167 -0.83 -17.54 -0.58
N TRP A 168 -1.45 -16.47 -1.08
CA TRP A 168 -0.75 -15.19 -1.25
C TRP A 168 -0.33 -14.60 0.10
N MET A 169 -1.18 -14.69 1.13
CA MET A 169 -0.83 -14.23 2.46
C MET A 169 0.37 -14.98 3.04
N GLU A 170 0.38 -16.32 2.93
CA GLU A 170 1.51 -17.15 3.35
C GLU A 170 2.79 -16.81 2.57
N HIS A 171 2.68 -16.63 1.26
CA HIS A 171 3.81 -16.24 0.41
C HIS A 171 4.37 -14.85 0.76
N LEU A 172 3.52 -13.86 1.09
CA LEU A 172 3.98 -12.55 1.54
C LEU A 172 4.82 -12.66 2.82
N GLU A 173 4.39 -13.47 3.78
CA GLU A 173 5.14 -13.72 5.01
C GLU A 173 6.47 -14.42 4.70
N ALA A 174 6.43 -15.46 3.88
CA ALA A 174 7.60 -16.21 3.46
C ALA A 174 8.63 -15.33 2.70
N MET A 175 8.16 -14.38 1.88
CA MET A 175 9.01 -13.42 1.18
C MET A 175 9.66 -12.40 2.13
N ASP A 176 8.98 -11.99 3.20
CA ASP A 176 9.56 -11.11 4.22
C ASP A 176 10.66 -11.83 5.02
N TYR A 177 10.42 -13.09 5.40
CA TYR A 177 11.48 -13.94 5.97
C TYR A 177 12.63 -14.16 4.99
N LEU A 178 12.35 -14.40 3.71
CA LEU A 178 13.40 -14.56 2.70
C LEU A 178 14.25 -13.30 2.63
N ARG A 179 13.64 -12.12 2.56
CA ARG A 179 14.33 -10.82 2.51
C ARG A 179 15.28 -10.61 3.69
N SER A 180 14.85 -10.95 4.90
CA SER A 180 15.72 -10.86 6.08
C SER A 180 16.84 -11.91 6.06
N SER A 181 16.56 -13.13 5.58
CA SER A 181 17.52 -14.24 5.53
C SER A 181 18.64 -14.06 4.49
N VAL A 182 18.34 -13.48 3.31
CA VAL A 182 19.34 -13.30 2.24
C VAL A 182 20.43 -12.31 2.64
N ASN A 183 20.11 -11.35 3.52
CA ASN A 183 21.10 -10.42 4.07
C ASN A 183 22.17 -11.14 4.89
N LEU A 184 21.82 -12.25 5.55
CA LEU A 184 22.79 -13.10 6.26
C LEU A 184 23.65 -13.92 5.28
N ARG A 185 23.14 -14.23 4.08
CA ARG A 185 23.93 -14.95 3.06
C ARG A 185 24.97 -14.07 2.38
N ALA A 186 24.87 -12.75 2.53
CA ALA A 186 25.90 -11.79 2.11
C ALA A 186 27.28 -12.10 2.70
N TYR A 187 27.33 -12.68 3.91
CA TYR A 187 28.58 -13.10 4.56
C TYR A 187 29.34 -14.16 3.74
N GLY A 188 28.64 -14.93 2.90
CA GLY A 188 29.21 -15.92 1.99
C GLY A 188 29.66 -15.37 0.63
N GLN A 189 29.83 -14.06 0.49
CA GLN A 189 30.22 -13.38 -0.77
C GLN A 189 29.22 -13.57 -1.93
N ARG A 190 27.96 -13.87 -1.61
CA ARG A 190 26.88 -13.91 -2.61
C ARG A 190 26.11 -12.61 -2.57
N GLU A 191 25.68 -12.14 -3.74
CA GLU A 191 24.84 -10.95 -3.84
C GLU A 191 23.41 -11.27 -3.34
N PRO A 192 22.93 -10.61 -2.26
CA PRO A 192 21.64 -10.92 -1.64
C PRO A 192 20.44 -10.77 -2.59
N ILE A 193 20.49 -9.77 -3.47
CA ILE A 193 19.40 -9.50 -4.43
C ILE A 193 19.26 -10.61 -5.47
N VAL A 194 20.37 -11.24 -5.88
CA VAL A 194 20.35 -12.35 -6.84
C VAL A 194 19.73 -13.59 -6.22
N GLU A 195 20.11 -13.91 -4.98
CA GLU A 195 19.53 -15.00 -4.21
C GLU A 195 18.04 -14.76 -3.93
N TYR A 196 17.66 -13.55 -3.53
CA TYR A 196 16.25 -13.17 -3.32
C TYR A 196 15.41 -13.34 -4.58
N LYS A 197 15.92 -12.89 -5.75
CA LYS A 197 15.23 -13.06 -7.03
C LYS A 197 15.04 -14.53 -7.39
N LYS A 198 16.07 -15.35 -7.18
CA LYS A 198 16.05 -16.77 -7.49
C LYS A 198 15.09 -17.53 -6.58
N ASP A 199 15.27 -17.42 -5.27
CA ASP A 199 14.47 -18.13 -4.29
C ASP A 199 13.03 -17.62 -4.29
N GLY A 200 12.83 -16.31 -4.40
CA GLY A 200 11.49 -15.72 -4.48
C GLY A 200 10.72 -16.16 -5.73
N LEU A 201 11.40 -16.36 -6.86
CA LEU A 201 10.78 -16.95 -8.06
C LEU A 201 10.43 -18.43 -7.86
N MET A 202 11.30 -19.19 -7.21
CA MET A 202 11.07 -20.61 -6.90
C MET A 202 9.85 -20.78 -5.99
N MET A 203 9.82 -20.05 -4.87
CA MET A 203 8.68 -20.05 -3.92
C MET A 203 7.39 -19.62 -4.60
N PHE A 204 7.44 -18.63 -5.50
CA PHE A 204 6.25 -18.20 -6.24
C PHE A 204 5.74 -19.29 -7.20
N LYS A 205 6.63 -20.02 -7.87
CA LYS A 205 6.23 -21.16 -8.72
C LYS A 205 5.64 -22.30 -7.91
N GLU A 206 6.23 -22.61 -6.76
CA GLU A 206 5.71 -23.62 -5.83
C GLU A 206 4.32 -23.22 -5.30
N MET A 207 4.13 -21.95 -4.95
CA MET A 207 2.82 -21.41 -4.57
C MET A 207 1.79 -21.54 -5.71
N GLU A 208 2.19 -21.26 -6.96
CA GLU A 208 1.33 -21.42 -8.13
C GLU A 208 0.93 -22.88 -8.41
N GLU A 209 1.84 -23.82 -8.17
CA GLU A 209 1.54 -25.25 -8.25
C GLU A 209 0.59 -25.67 -7.12
N SER A 210 0.88 -25.26 -5.88
CA SER A 210 0.01 -25.49 -4.71
C SER A 210 -1.39 -24.92 -4.92
N PHE A 211 -1.51 -23.75 -5.56
CA PHE A 211 -2.79 -23.15 -5.92
C PHE A 211 -3.60 -24.09 -6.84
N LYS A 212 -2.98 -24.62 -7.91
CA LYS A 212 -3.66 -25.54 -8.83
C LYS A 212 -4.12 -26.81 -8.10
N ASP A 213 -3.24 -27.39 -7.29
CA ASP A 213 -3.52 -28.63 -6.56
C ASP A 213 -4.65 -28.46 -5.53
N GLN A 214 -4.63 -27.37 -4.77
CA GLN A 214 -5.68 -27.06 -3.81
C GLN A 214 -7.02 -26.80 -4.48
N VAL A 215 -7.03 -26.03 -5.58
CA VAL A 215 -8.27 -25.79 -6.35
C VAL A 215 -8.82 -27.11 -6.91
N MET A 216 -7.98 -27.97 -7.51
CA MET A 216 -8.41 -29.27 -8.02
C MET A 216 -8.96 -30.18 -6.93
N SER A 217 -8.29 -30.23 -5.77
CA SER A 217 -8.72 -31.01 -4.61
C SER A 217 -10.06 -30.53 -4.06
N LEU A 218 -10.21 -29.22 -3.86
CA LEU A 218 -11.44 -28.62 -3.35
C LEU A 218 -12.62 -28.81 -4.31
N ILE A 219 -12.40 -28.71 -5.64
CA ILE A 219 -13.43 -28.98 -6.65
C ILE A 219 -13.89 -30.44 -6.60
N SER A 220 -12.94 -31.37 -6.47
CA SER A 220 -13.24 -32.81 -6.38
C SER A 220 -14.11 -33.13 -5.16
N ASN A 221 -13.86 -32.41 -4.06
CA ASN A 221 -14.56 -32.56 -2.78
C ASN A 221 -15.83 -31.70 -2.65
N ILE A 222 -16.31 -31.04 -3.72
CA ILE A 222 -17.58 -30.29 -3.67
C ILE A 222 -18.71 -31.26 -3.31
N ASN A 223 -19.40 -30.97 -2.19
CA ASN A 223 -20.60 -31.69 -1.78
C ASN A 223 -21.74 -31.38 -2.75
N THR A 224 -22.24 -32.43 -3.42
CA THR A 224 -23.28 -32.32 -4.45
C THR A 224 -24.70 -32.26 -3.89
N GLU A 225 -24.87 -32.39 -2.56
CA GLU A 225 -26.18 -32.54 -1.91
C GLU A 225 -26.79 -31.21 -1.42
N SER A 226 -26.03 -30.12 -1.37
CA SER A 226 -26.43 -28.87 -0.71
C SER A 226 -26.65 -27.67 -1.64
N ILE A 227 -26.77 -27.88 -2.97
CA ILE A 227 -26.98 -26.79 -3.94
C ILE A 227 -28.30 -27.02 -4.68
N THR A 228 -29.40 -27.24 -3.95
CA THR A 228 -30.70 -26.81 -4.46
C THR A 228 -30.73 -25.30 -4.30
N VAL A 229 -30.58 -24.58 -5.41
CA VAL A 229 -30.70 -23.13 -5.47
C VAL A 229 -32.13 -22.75 -5.10
N THR A 230 -32.41 -22.59 -3.80
CA THR A 230 -33.46 -21.66 -3.37
C THR A 230 -32.89 -20.28 -3.62
N ALA A 231 -33.47 -19.59 -4.59
CA ALA A 231 -33.24 -18.18 -4.86
C ALA A 231 -33.69 -17.34 -3.65
N GLU A 232 -32.89 -17.34 -2.60
CA GLU A 232 -33.04 -16.43 -1.48
C GLU A 232 -31.89 -15.43 -1.49
N ASN A 233 -32.28 -14.16 -1.45
CA ASN A 233 -31.43 -12.98 -1.55
C ASN A 233 -30.26 -13.03 -0.55
N ASN A 234 -29.09 -13.44 -1.03
CA ASN A 234 -27.83 -13.34 -0.30
C ASN A 234 -27.40 -11.87 -0.21
N THR A 235 -27.94 -11.16 0.79
CA THR A 235 -27.17 -10.09 1.40
C THR A 235 -25.97 -10.72 2.12
N PRO A 236 -24.73 -10.32 1.85
CA PRO A 236 -23.56 -10.90 2.50
C PRO A 236 -23.59 -10.53 3.99
N LYS A 237 -23.98 -11.47 4.85
CA LYS A 237 -23.67 -11.40 6.27
C LYS A 237 -22.19 -11.73 6.42
N GLN A 238 -21.35 -10.69 6.51
CA GLN A 238 -19.99 -10.83 7.03
C GLN A 238 -20.09 -11.45 8.43
N THR A 239 -19.66 -12.70 8.57
CA THR A 239 -19.44 -13.29 9.89
C THR A 239 -18.04 -12.86 10.31
N LEU A 240 -17.97 -11.78 11.11
CA LEU A 240 -16.77 -11.46 11.86
C LEU A 240 -16.61 -12.53 12.94
N VAL A 241 -15.65 -13.44 12.75
CA VAL A 241 -15.16 -14.30 13.84
C VAL A 241 -14.26 -13.42 14.69
N THR A 242 -14.85 -12.71 15.66
CA THR A 242 -14.09 -12.15 16.78
C THR A 242 -14.23 -13.10 17.95
N SER A 243 -13.13 -13.77 18.29
CA SER A 243 -12.93 -14.40 19.58
C SER A 243 -12.98 -13.30 20.66
N HIS A 244 -14.10 -13.13 21.35
CA HIS A 244 -14.21 -12.71 22.76
C HIS A 244 -15.68 -12.70 23.21
N ASN A 245 -15.91 -13.26 24.40
CA ASN A 245 -17.18 -13.29 25.14
C ASN A 245 -17.77 -11.88 25.29
N GLU A 246 -19.03 -11.68 24.88
CA GLU A 246 -20.09 -11.15 25.75
C GLU A 246 -21.47 -11.21 25.07
N SER A 247 -22.49 -11.26 25.90
CA SER A 247 -23.88 -11.65 25.65
C SER A 247 -24.66 -10.70 24.73
N ALA A 248 -25.59 -11.29 23.98
CA ALA A 248 -26.50 -10.63 23.06
C ALA A 248 -27.56 -9.74 23.73
N GLU A 249 -27.94 -8.65 23.06
CA GLU A 249 -29.32 -8.17 22.97
C GLU A 249 -29.54 -7.41 21.64
N PHE A 250 -30.61 -7.77 20.94
CA PHE A 250 -31.01 -7.33 19.60
C PHE A 250 -32.03 -6.18 19.72
N SER A 251 -31.96 -5.17 18.84
CA SER A 251 -33.18 -4.49 18.35
C SER A 251 -32.97 -3.80 17.01
N ASP A 252 -33.96 -4.00 16.12
CA ASP A 252 -34.06 -3.57 14.73
C ASP A 252 -33.78 -2.09 14.45
N SER A 253 -33.13 -1.81 13.31
CA SER A 253 -33.12 -0.50 12.66
C SER A 253 -33.08 -0.62 11.12
N PRO A 254 -33.73 0.32 10.39
CA PRO A 254 -34.10 0.12 8.99
C PRO A 254 -32.91 0.28 8.02
N LYS A 255 -32.88 -0.58 7.00
CA LYS A 255 -31.87 -0.57 5.92
C LYS A 255 -32.02 0.67 5.04
N ILE A 256 -30.94 1.46 4.90
CA ILE A 256 -30.80 2.47 3.84
C ILE A 256 -29.97 1.86 2.69
N ASN A 257 -30.59 1.76 1.52
CA ASN A 257 -29.93 1.39 0.26
C ASN A 257 -29.07 2.55 -0.25
N ILE A 258 -27.76 2.33 -0.41
CA ILE A 258 -26.91 3.21 -1.24
C ILE A 258 -26.74 2.53 -2.60
N SER A 259 -27.62 2.89 -3.52
CA SER A 259 -27.51 2.57 -4.94
C SER A 259 -26.70 3.67 -5.64
N GLY A 260 -25.71 3.26 -6.45
CA GLY A 260 -25.27 4.04 -7.61
C GLY A 260 -24.12 5.02 -7.40
N SER A 261 -22.90 4.55 -7.67
CA SER A 261 -21.82 5.41 -8.16
C SER A 261 -22.19 5.96 -9.54
N ASN A 262 -22.94 7.06 -9.56
CA ASN A 262 -22.95 8.00 -10.68
C ASN A 262 -22.29 9.28 -10.21
N ASN A 263 -21.26 9.72 -10.93
CA ASN A 263 -20.61 11.02 -10.79
C ASN A 263 -21.67 12.13 -10.83
N LEU A 264 -22.13 12.58 -9.66
CA LEU A 264 -22.94 13.78 -9.52
C LEU A 264 -21.97 14.93 -9.25
N ASN A 265 -21.84 15.81 -10.24
CA ASN A 265 -21.22 17.13 -10.08
C ASN A 265 -22.09 17.98 -9.14
N LEU A 266 -22.02 17.71 -7.83
CA LEU A 266 -22.74 18.47 -6.80
C LEU A 266 -22.05 19.82 -6.59
N GLY A 267 -22.77 20.90 -6.85
CA GLY A 267 -22.34 22.26 -6.62
C GLY A 267 -22.23 22.57 -5.13
N ARG A 268 -21.31 23.46 -4.77
CA ARG A 268 -20.98 23.81 -3.37
C ARG A 268 -22.19 24.27 -2.54
N ASN A 269 -23.26 24.76 -3.17
CA ASN A 269 -24.46 25.27 -2.52
C ASN A 269 -25.70 24.37 -2.66
N ASP A 270 -25.58 23.20 -3.31
CA ASP A 270 -26.70 22.28 -3.53
C ASP A 270 -27.10 21.57 -2.23
N PRO A 271 -28.34 21.07 -2.11
CA PRO A 271 -28.77 20.28 -0.96
C PRO A 271 -27.87 19.06 -0.76
N CYS A 272 -27.47 18.78 0.48
CA CYS A 272 -26.63 17.63 0.80
C CYS A 272 -27.39 16.33 0.50
N PRO A 273 -26.78 15.36 -0.21
CA PRO A 273 -27.39 14.06 -0.48
C PRO A 273 -27.62 13.22 0.79
N CYS A 274 -27.00 13.61 1.91
CA CYS A 274 -27.21 13.02 3.22
C CYS A 274 -28.59 13.33 3.84
N GLY A 275 -29.34 14.30 3.32
CA GLY A 275 -30.68 14.64 3.82
C GLY A 275 -30.74 15.31 5.20
N ALA A 276 -29.60 15.70 5.79
CA ALA A 276 -29.56 16.31 7.12
C ALA A 276 -30.30 17.67 7.15
N ILE A 277 -31.18 17.87 8.13
CA ILE A 277 -31.99 19.09 8.32
C ILE A 277 -31.34 19.99 9.36
N ASN A 278 -31.31 21.30 9.10
CA ASN A 278 -30.86 22.30 10.05
C ASN A 278 -31.91 22.53 11.15
N PRO A 279 -31.63 22.22 12.42
CA PRO A 279 -32.61 22.33 13.51
C PRO A 279 -33.04 23.77 13.80
N ALA A 280 -32.28 24.78 13.37
CA ALA A 280 -32.63 26.19 13.54
C ALA A 280 -33.58 26.73 12.45
N THR A 281 -33.57 26.14 11.26
CA THR A 281 -34.31 26.67 10.09
C THR A 281 -35.30 25.69 9.48
N GLY A 282 -35.24 24.40 9.81
CA GLY A 282 -36.09 23.36 9.24
C GLY A 282 -35.74 22.97 7.79
N GLU A 283 -34.69 23.56 7.21
CA GLU A 283 -34.27 23.33 5.83
C GLU A 283 -33.10 22.33 5.73
N ILE A 284 -32.96 21.65 4.59
CA ILE A 284 -31.87 20.70 4.32
C ILE A 284 -30.52 21.45 4.23
N TYR A 285 -29.47 20.91 4.86
CA TYR A 285 -28.13 21.49 4.80
C TYR A 285 -27.58 21.52 3.37
N LYS A 286 -26.90 22.61 3.02
CA LYS A 286 -26.11 22.72 1.77
C LYS A 286 -24.84 21.88 1.86
N PHE A 287 -24.39 21.31 0.74
CA PHE A 287 -23.26 20.40 0.63
C PHE A 287 -21.99 20.92 1.32
N LYS A 288 -21.63 22.20 1.18
CA LYS A 288 -20.45 22.79 1.85
C LYS A 288 -20.48 22.78 3.38
N LYS A 289 -21.67 22.71 4.00
CA LYS A 289 -21.82 22.72 5.48
C LYS A 289 -21.91 21.31 6.07
N CYS A 290 -22.21 20.32 5.23
CA CYS A 290 -22.47 18.94 5.65
C CYS A 290 -21.47 17.93 5.10
N GLY A 291 -21.00 18.11 3.85
CA GLY A 291 -20.15 17.19 3.09
C GLY A 291 -18.68 17.08 3.54
N LEU A 292 -18.34 17.55 4.74
CA LEU A 292 -17.07 17.24 5.39
C LEU A 292 -17.35 16.10 6.38
N ILE A 293 -16.66 14.97 6.20
CA ILE A 293 -16.79 13.72 7.00
C ILE A 293 -16.75 13.96 8.53
N ASN A 294 -16.27 15.12 8.98
CA ASN A 294 -16.14 15.51 10.39
C ASN A 294 -17.21 16.48 10.91
N ALA A 295 -18.26 16.79 10.15
CA ALA A 295 -19.35 17.65 10.62
C ALA A 295 -20.12 16.99 11.78
N PRO A 296 -20.52 17.73 12.84
CA PRO A 296 -21.19 17.18 14.01
C PRO A 296 -22.47 16.39 13.70
N GLN A 297 -23.18 16.76 12.63
CA GLN A 297 -24.42 16.10 12.21
C GLN A 297 -24.17 14.72 11.57
N HIS A 298 -23.01 14.52 10.93
CA HIS A 298 -22.58 13.21 10.44
C HIS A 298 -22.03 12.33 11.55
N ARG A 299 -21.47 12.93 12.61
CA ARG A 299 -20.91 12.21 13.76
C ARG A 299 -22.00 11.52 14.61
N LYS A 300 -23.23 12.03 14.61
CA LYS A 300 -24.41 11.37 15.23
C LYS A 300 -24.98 10.20 14.42
N SER A 301 -24.50 9.96 13.20
CA SER A 301 -24.87 8.79 12.40
C SER A 301 -23.89 7.61 12.56
N LEU A 302 -22.88 7.74 13.44
CA LEU A 302 -21.90 6.70 13.75
C LEU A 302 -21.96 6.22 15.20
N VAL A 303 -22.91 6.74 15.98
CA VAL A 303 -23.22 6.27 17.34
C VAL A 303 -24.73 6.23 17.45
N ASN A 304 -25.30 5.11 16.99
CA ASN A 304 -26.57 4.47 17.32
C ASN A 304 -26.98 3.56 16.18
#